data_AF-A0A9E5QZX6-F1
#
_entry.id   AF-A0A9E5QZX6-F1
#
_cell.length_a   1.000
_cell.length_b   1.000
_cell.length_c   1.000
_cell.angle_alpha   90.00
_cell.angle_beta   90.00
_cell.angle_gamma   90.00
#
_symmetry.space_group_name_H-M   'P 1'
#
loop_
_entity.id
_entity.type
_entity.pdbx_description
1 polymer ?
#
loop_
_entity_poly.entity_id
_entity_poly.type
_entity_poly.pdbx_seq_one_letter_code
_entity_poly.pdbx_strand_id
1 'polypeptide(L)'
;MEFLAGISPKTDISFFTPEEQDIIAYLATRDWYVTRTEYVKITEASRYKVILMKPSDWIKNAFNINREIVVAFSSYRTFEPRSIDAIDYLDVQELRLEEICSIIISKDDDIEAKLNSILKNNEEARVIVPFSYSEILGNKDNPNYLRNK
;
A
#
# COMPACT_ATOMS: atom_id res chain seq x y z
N MET A 1 7.98 24.25 -1.95
CA MET A 1 6.77 23.81 -2.67
C MET A 1 5.99 23.01 -1.66
N GLU A 2 4.79 23.47 -1.28
CA GLU A 2 4.00 22.85 -0.22
C GLU A 2 3.46 21.50 -0.69
N PHE A 3 3.62 20.45 0.12
CA PHE A 3 3.03 19.15 -0.17
C PHE A 3 1.50 19.25 -0.09
N LEU A 4 0.80 18.69 -1.09
CA LEU A 4 -0.65 18.60 -1.11
C LEU A 4 -1.05 17.13 -1.04
N ALA A 5 -1.75 16.76 0.02
CA ALA A 5 -2.43 15.48 0.11
C ALA A 5 -3.54 15.40 -0.94
N GLY A 6 -3.87 14.19 -1.38
CA GLY A 6 -4.99 13.97 -2.29
C GLY A 6 -4.69 12.92 -3.34
N ILE A 7 -5.55 12.89 -4.35
CA ILE A 7 -5.44 11.97 -5.49
C ILE A 7 -5.17 12.82 -6.73
N SER A 8 -4.17 12.42 -7.52
CA SER A 8 -3.90 13.08 -8.79
C SER A 8 -5.15 13.01 -9.70
N PRO A 9 -5.56 14.11 -10.36
CA PRO A 9 -6.73 14.12 -11.24
C PRO A 9 -6.63 13.15 -12.43
N LYS A 10 -5.41 12.70 -12.75
CA LYS A 10 -5.14 11.74 -13.84
C LYS A 10 -5.20 10.28 -13.38
N THR A 11 -5.37 10.05 -12.09
CA THR A 11 -5.36 8.73 -11.49
C THR A 11 -6.77 8.14 -11.53
N ASP A 12 -6.93 7.03 -12.25
CA ASP A 12 -8.20 6.31 -12.29
C ASP A 12 -8.29 5.33 -11.12
N ILE A 13 -9.27 5.54 -10.23
CA ILE A 13 -9.58 4.65 -9.11
C ILE A 13 -10.89 3.87 -9.32
N SER A 14 -11.57 4.05 -10.46
CA SER A 14 -12.90 3.48 -10.70
C SER A 14 -12.92 1.95 -10.73
N PHE A 15 -11.77 1.34 -11.02
CA PHE A 15 -11.62 -0.11 -11.08
C PHE A 15 -11.33 -0.78 -9.71
N PHE A 16 -11.16 0.02 -8.66
CA PHE A 16 -11.11 -0.46 -7.28
C PHE A 16 -12.52 -0.72 -6.76
N THR A 17 -12.65 -1.62 -5.77
CA THR A 17 -13.95 -1.83 -5.10
C THR A 17 -14.33 -0.59 -4.29
N PRO A 18 -15.61 -0.39 -3.92
CA PRO A 18 -16.01 0.74 -3.08
C PRO A 18 -15.20 0.83 -1.77
N GLU A 19 -14.96 -0.32 -1.12
CA GLU A 19 -14.15 -0.40 0.11
C GLU A 19 -12.70 0.06 -0.12
N GLU A 20 -12.12 -0.30 -1.26
CA GLU A 20 -10.76 0.12 -1.61
C GLU A 20 -10.71 1.59 -1.98
N GLN A 21 -11.72 2.13 -2.66
CA GLN A 21 -11.82 3.56 -2.94
C GLN A 21 -11.90 4.36 -1.64
N ASP A 22 -12.65 3.89 -0.65
CA ASP A 22 -12.71 4.49 0.68
C ASP A 22 -11.33 4.45 1.38
N ILE A 23 -10.60 3.34 1.28
CA ILE A 23 -9.23 3.21 1.80
C ILE A 23 -8.27 4.19 1.09
N ILE A 24 -8.33 4.28 -0.24
CA ILE A 24 -7.49 5.19 -1.03
C ILE A 24 -7.79 6.64 -0.64
N ALA A 25 -9.07 7.01 -0.51
CA ALA A 25 -9.47 8.33 -0.09
C ALA A 25 -8.95 8.66 1.32
N TYR A 26 -9.04 7.71 2.25
CA TYR A 26 -8.51 7.84 3.59
C TYR A 26 -6.98 8.08 3.59
N LEU A 27 -6.21 7.27 2.86
CA LEU A 27 -4.76 7.45 2.71
C LEU A 27 -4.42 8.84 2.14
N ALA A 28 -5.18 9.25 1.13
CA ALA A 28 -5.03 10.53 0.45
C ALA A 28 -5.51 11.74 1.26
N THR A 29 -6.09 11.56 2.45
CA THR A 29 -6.71 12.67 3.19
C THR A 29 -5.67 13.65 3.74
N ARG A 30 -4.46 13.17 4.10
CA ARG A 30 -3.47 14.03 4.77
C ARG A 30 -2.01 13.71 4.49
N ASP A 31 -1.64 12.43 4.55
CA ASP A 31 -0.22 12.04 4.63
C ASP A 31 0.36 11.56 3.31
N TRP A 32 -0.51 11.33 2.33
CA TRP A 32 -0.13 10.74 1.06
C TRP A 32 -0.77 11.49 -0.10
N TYR A 33 -0.02 11.53 -1.19
CA TYR A 33 -0.51 11.99 -2.48
C TYR A 33 -0.46 10.83 -3.46
N VAL A 34 -1.63 10.33 -3.86
CA VAL A 34 -1.75 9.20 -4.78
C VAL A 34 -1.47 9.67 -6.20
N THR A 35 -0.46 9.09 -6.84
CA THR A 35 0.02 9.54 -8.15
C THR A 35 -0.39 8.63 -9.28
N ARG A 36 -0.47 7.32 -9.03
CA ARG A 36 -0.78 6.33 -10.06
C ARG A 36 -1.47 5.11 -9.46
N THR A 37 -2.24 4.44 -10.30
CA THR A 37 -2.93 3.19 -10.02
C THR A 37 -2.62 2.21 -11.13
N GLU A 38 -2.40 0.94 -10.82
CA GLU A 38 -2.09 -0.09 -11.82
C GLU A 38 -2.66 -1.45 -11.43
N TYR A 39 -2.79 -2.33 -12.44
CA TYR A 39 -2.97 -3.76 -12.24
C TYR A 39 -1.62 -4.46 -12.40
N VAL A 40 -1.26 -5.25 -11.40
CA VAL A 40 -0.10 -6.14 -11.46
C VAL A 40 -0.57 -7.55 -11.75
N LYS A 41 -0.21 -8.07 -12.92
CA LYS A 41 -0.46 -9.47 -13.28
C LYS A 41 0.75 -10.31 -12.87
N ILE A 42 0.57 -11.18 -11.88
CA ILE A 42 1.62 -12.12 -11.43
C ILE A 42 1.52 -13.44 -12.20
N THR A 43 0.29 -13.91 -12.44
CA THR A 43 0.02 -15.09 -13.27
C THR A 43 -1.20 -14.83 -14.16
N GLU A 44 -1.57 -15.79 -15.02
CA GLU A 44 -2.82 -15.75 -15.77
C GLU A 44 -4.06 -15.54 -14.88
N ALA A 45 -4.05 -16.15 -13.68
CA ALA A 45 -5.16 -16.14 -12.73
C ALA A 45 -5.01 -15.14 -11.57
N SER A 46 -3.83 -14.54 -11.39
CA SER A 46 -3.53 -13.66 -10.25
C SER A 46 -3.28 -12.23 -10.73
N ARG A 47 -4.23 -11.34 -10.41
CA ARG A 47 -4.14 -9.90 -10.67
C ARG A 47 -4.34 -9.14 -9.38
N TYR A 48 -3.39 -8.29 -9.06
CA TYR A 48 -3.43 -7.40 -7.90
C TYR A 48 -3.67 -5.97 -8.36
N LYS A 49 -4.31 -5.17 -7.52
CA LYS A 49 -4.47 -3.73 -7.74
C LYS A 49 -3.47 -3.03 -6.85
N VAL A 50 -2.82 -2.02 -7.38
CA VAL A 50 -1.81 -1.26 -6.66
C VAL A 50 -2.03 0.23 -6.82
N ILE A 51 -1.58 0.98 -5.82
CA ILE A 51 -1.40 2.42 -5.94
C ILE A 51 0.06 2.78 -5.68
N LEU A 52 0.51 3.85 -6.34
CA LEU A 52 1.75 4.54 -6.02
C LEU A 52 1.37 5.85 -5.33
N MET A 53 2.09 6.17 -4.25
CA MET A 53 1.82 7.39 -3.50
C MET A 53 3.09 8.03 -2.97
N LYS A 54 3.10 9.38 -2.99
CA LYS A 54 4.19 10.20 -2.45
C LYS A 54 3.95 10.51 -0.97
N PRO A 55 4.97 10.40 -0.13
CA PRO A 55 4.89 10.76 1.28
C PRO A 55 4.79 12.27 1.47
N SER A 56 4.06 12.69 2.51
CA SER A 56 4.12 14.04 3.07
C SER A 56 5.50 14.29 3.69
N ASP A 57 5.85 15.57 3.90
CA ASP A 57 7.13 15.90 4.55
C ASP A 57 7.22 15.36 5.98
N TRP A 58 6.09 15.18 6.67
CA TRP A 58 6.07 14.51 7.96
C TRP A 58 6.48 13.03 7.84
N ILE A 59 5.89 12.30 6.88
CA ILE A 59 6.24 10.90 6.63
C ILE A 59 7.71 10.76 6.21
N LYS A 60 8.19 11.64 5.32
CA LYS A 60 9.60 11.65 4.90
C LYS A 60 10.55 11.79 6.08
N ASN A 61 10.27 12.75 6.97
CA ASN A 61 11.14 13.03 8.11
C ASN A 61 11.04 11.96 9.21
N ALA A 62 9.84 11.41 9.44
CA ALA A 62 9.62 10.41 10.50
C ALA A 62 10.22 9.04 10.13
N PHE A 63 10.12 8.64 8.86
CA PHE A 63 10.45 7.28 8.42
C PHE A 63 11.59 7.21 7.38
N ASN A 64 12.18 8.34 7.00
CA ASN A 64 13.22 8.44 5.97
C ASN A 64 12.78 7.88 4.58
N ILE A 65 11.49 7.95 4.28
CA ILE A 65 10.90 7.54 2.99
C ILE A 65 10.89 8.77 2.10
N ASN A 66 11.75 8.83 1.08
CA ASN A 66 11.91 10.02 0.23
C ASN A 66 11.27 9.86 -1.15
N ARG A 67 11.01 8.62 -1.57
CA ARG A 67 10.43 8.26 -2.87
C ARG A 67 8.98 7.83 -2.72
N GLU A 68 8.35 7.56 -3.87
CA GLU A 68 7.03 6.94 -3.87
C GLU A 68 7.08 5.54 -3.29
N ILE A 69 6.06 5.17 -2.53
CA ILE A 69 5.89 3.79 -2.08
C ILE A 69 4.77 3.13 -2.87
N VAL A 70 4.86 1.81 -2.96
CA VAL A 70 3.79 0.98 -3.49
C VAL A 70 2.89 0.48 -2.37
N VAL A 71 1.59 0.52 -2.63
CA VAL A 71 0.56 -0.13 -1.81
C VAL A 71 -0.13 -1.19 -2.64
N ALA A 72 -0.06 -2.45 -2.22
CA ALA A 72 -0.73 -3.56 -2.88
C ALA A 72 -2.00 -3.97 -2.14
N PHE A 73 -3.10 -4.12 -2.88
CA PHE A 73 -4.38 -4.58 -2.36
C PHE A 73 -4.52 -6.09 -2.57
N SER A 74 -4.52 -6.83 -1.46
CA SER A 74 -4.90 -8.26 -1.42
C SER A 74 -6.39 -8.38 -1.13
N SER A 75 -7.19 -8.43 -2.20
CA SER A 75 -8.65 -8.54 -2.09
C SER A 75 -9.15 -9.97 -1.79
N TYR A 76 -8.24 -10.92 -1.62
CA TYR A 76 -8.55 -12.31 -1.27
C TYR A 76 -8.90 -12.45 0.21
N ARG A 77 -9.83 -13.37 0.53
CA ARG A 77 -10.27 -13.63 1.92
C ARG A 77 -9.15 -14.14 2.82
N THR A 78 -8.18 -14.83 2.22
CA THR A 78 -6.99 -15.32 2.90
C THR A 78 -5.79 -14.72 2.21
N PHE A 79 -4.87 -14.17 2.99
CA PHE A 79 -3.62 -13.65 2.51
C PHE A 79 -2.74 -14.79 2.00
N GLU A 80 -2.28 -14.64 0.76
CA GLU A 80 -1.32 -15.54 0.14
C GLU A 80 0.03 -14.82 -0.06
N PRO A 81 1.16 -15.54 0.05
CA PRO A 81 2.50 -14.99 -0.21
C PRO A 81 2.63 -14.28 -1.56
N ARG A 82 1.84 -14.66 -2.56
CA ARG A 82 1.82 -14.06 -3.90
C ARG A 82 1.51 -12.55 -3.94
N SER A 83 0.95 -12.01 -2.87
CA SER A 83 0.74 -10.56 -2.75
C SER A 83 2.07 -9.82 -2.54
N ILE A 84 3.07 -10.50 -1.97
CA ILE A 84 4.44 -9.99 -1.83
C ILE A 84 5.11 -9.95 -3.20
N ASP A 85 4.96 -11.02 -4.01
CA ASP A 85 5.46 -11.04 -5.39
C ASP A 85 4.94 -9.86 -6.23
N ALA A 86 3.72 -9.38 -5.95
CA ALA A 86 3.13 -8.23 -6.64
C ALA A 86 3.87 -6.92 -6.38
N ILE A 87 4.45 -6.77 -5.18
CA ILE A 87 5.29 -5.63 -4.82
C ILE A 87 6.64 -5.74 -5.53
N ASP A 88 7.25 -6.92 -5.51
CA ASP A 88 8.57 -7.15 -6.10
C ASP A 88 8.56 -6.97 -7.61
N TYR A 89 7.47 -7.39 -8.28
CA TYR A 89 7.32 -7.24 -9.72
C TYR A 89 7.30 -5.78 -10.20
N LEU A 90 6.73 -4.86 -9.41
CA LEU A 90 6.68 -3.43 -9.76
C LEU A 90 8.05 -2.76 -9.64
N ASP A 91 8.84 -3.19 -8.66
CA ASP A 91 10.17 -2.64 -8.43
C ASP A 91 11.13 -2.94 -9.59
N VAL A 92 10.95 -4.10 -10.24
CA VAL A 92 11.71 -4.51 -11.43
C VAL A 92 11.36 -3.67 -12.67
N GLN A 93 10.20 -2.99 -12.70
CA GLN A 93 9.72 -2.25 -13.88
C GLN A 93 10.16 -0.78 -13.96
N GLU A 94 11.38 -0.44 -13.54
CA GLU A 94 11.97 0.92 -13.64
C GLU A 94 11.27 2.03 -12.84
N LEU A 95 10.32 1.66 -11.98
CA LEU A 95 9.64 2.61 -11.10
C LEU A 95 10.64 2.95 -10.00
N ARG A 96 11.11 4.21 -9.95
CA ARG A 96 12.04 4.71 -8.93
C ARG A 96 11.38 4.81 -7.55
N LEU A 97 10.84 3.69 -7.07
CA LEU A 97 10.13 3.52 -5.82
C LEU A 97 11.11 3.53 -4.65
N GLU A 98 10.55 3.63 -3.46
CA GLU A 98 11.31 3.41 -2.24
C GLU A 98 11.67 1.93 -2.11
N GLU A 99 12.96 1.63 -2.09
CA GLU A 99 13.44 0.24 -2.05
C GLU A 99 13.24 -0.41 -0.68
N ILE A 100 13.11 0.40 0.38
CA ILE A 100 13.08 -0.05 1.77
C ILE A 100 11.68 -0.32 2.32
N CYS A 101 10.62 0.21 1.71
CA CYS A 101 9.27 0.19 2.31
C CYS A 101 8.15 0.03 1.29
N SER A 102 7.26 -0.93 1.56
CA SER A 102 6.00 -1.13 0.85
C SER A 102 4.86 -1.41 1.82
N ILE A 103 3.63 -1.22 1.36
CA ILE A 103 2.43 -1.48 2.15
C ILE A 103 1.61 -2.59 1.49
N ILE A 104 1.09 -3.51 2.30
CA ILE A 104 0.05 -4.47 1.87
C ILE A 104 -1.21 -4.18 2.67
N ILE A 105 -2.32 -4.00 1.95
CA ILE A 105 -3.65 -3.87 2.54
C ILE A 105 -4.45 -5.11 2.15
N SER A 106 -4.89 -5.90 3.12
CA SER A 106 -5.50 -7.22 2.90
C SER A 106 -6.93 -7.31 3.46
N LYS A 107 -7.82 -8.05 2.80
CA LYS A 107 -9.11 -8.43 3.39
C LYS A 107 -8.99 -9.47 4.52
N ASP A 108 -7.81 -10.06 4.68
CA ASP A 108 -7.50 -10.98 5.75
C ASP A 108 -7.08 -10.21 7.01
N ASP A 109 -7.86 -10.33 8.08
CA ASP A 109 -7.58 -9.65 9.35
C ASP A 109 -6.36 -10.22 10.08
N ASP A 110 -5.92 -11.44 9.75
CA ASP A 110 -4.71 -12.06 10.33
C ASP A 110 -3.44 -11.75 9.51
N ILE A 111 -3.48 -10.76 8.62
CA ILE A 111 -2.39 -10.40 7.71
C ILE A 111 -1.05 -10.22 8.43
N GLU A 112 -1.03 -9.56 9.58
CA GLU A 112 0.20 -9.29 10.32
C GLU A 112 0.87 -10.58 10.80
N ALA A 113 0.09 -11.48 11.40
CA ALA A 113 0.60 -12.78 11.84
C ALA A 113 1.11 -13.64 10.67
N LYS A 114 0.36 -13.64 9.56
CA LYS A 114 0.72 -14.40 8.34
C LYS A 114 1.97 -13.84 7.69
N LEU A 115 2.05 -12.52 7.50
CA LEU A 115 3.22 -11.85 6.95
C LEU A 115 4.47 -12.12 7.81
N ASN A 116 4.37 -11.97 9.12
CA ASN A 116 5.46 -12.30 10.05
C ASN A 116 5.90 -13.76 9.93
N SER A 117 4.97 -14.71 9.72
CA SER A 117 5.33 -16.11 9.53
C SER A 117 6.11 -16.36 8.23
N ILE A 118 5.77 -15.62 7.16
CA ILE A 118 6.40 -15.74 5.83
C ILE A 118 7.78 -15.10 5.85
N LEU A 119 7.91 -13.89 6.42
CA LEU A 119 9.14 -13.12 6.46
C LEU A 119 10.20 -13.67 7.42
N LYS A 120 9.82 -14.48 8.42
CA LYS A 120 10.77 -15.15 9.34
C LYS A 120 11.87 -15.94 8.66
N ASN A 121 11.70 -16.33 7.40
CA ASN A 121 12.66 -17.11 6.64
C ASN A 121 13.46 -16.27 5.61
N ASN A 122 13.27 -14.94 5.55
CA ASN A 122 13.95 -14.06 4.60
C ASN A 122 14.72 -12.94 5.34
N GLU A 123 16.04 -13.11 5.46
CA GLU A 123 16.94 -12.19 6.19
C GLU A 123 17.21 -10.85 5.48
N GLU A 124 16.87 -10.71 4.20
CA GLU A 124 17.10 -9.49 3.39
C GLU A 124 15.82 -8.71 3.05
N ALA A 125 14.70 -8.99 3.73
CA ALA A 125 13.40 -8.48 3.31
C ALA A 125 13.24 -6.95 3.49
N ARG A 126 12.80 -6.29 2.41
CA ARG A 126 12.15 -4.97 2.42
C ARG A 126 11.11 -4.90 3.56
N VAL A 127 10.98 -3.75 4.20
CA VAL A 127 9.92 -3.53 5.20
C VAL A 127 8.57 -3.55 4.49
N ILE A 128 7.75 -4.55 4.80
CA ILE A 128 6.37 -4.63 4.34
C ILE A 128 5.48 -4.32 5.52
N VAL A 129 4.74 -3.20 5.44
CA VAL A 129 3.80 -2.80 6.49
C VAL A 129 2.42 -3.39 6.19
N PRO A 130 1.90 -4.30 7.02
CA PRO A 130 0.58 -4.89 6.81
C PRO A 130 -0.52 -4.04 7.43
N PHE A 131 -1.64 -3.95 6.71
CA PHE A 131 -2.93 -3.46 7.23
C PHE A 131 -4.05 -4.37 6.77
N SER A 132 -5.08 -4.54 7.59
CA SER A 132 -6.33 -5.13 7.12
C SER A 132 -7.29 -4.05 6.60
N TYR A 133 -8.26 -4.45 5.77
CA TYR A 133 -9.33 -3.54 5.34
C TYR A 133 -10.16 -3.09 6.54
N SER A 134 -10.49 -4.02 7.46
CA SER A 134 -11.29 -3.72 8.64
C SER A 134 -10.59 -2.72 9.56
N GLU A 135 -9.25 -2.81 9.66
CA GLU A 135 -8.42 -1.90 10.43
C GLU A 135 -8.51 -0.46 9.91
N ILE A 136 -8.31 -0.27 8.60
CA ILE A 136 -8.34 1.06 7.99
C ILE A 136 -9.77 1.61 7.99
N LEU A 137 -10.74 0.82 7.54
CA LEU A 137 -12.13 1.26 7.42
C LEU A 137 -12.77 1.53 8.78
N GLY A 138 -12.42 0.76 9.81
CA GLY A 138 -12.85 0.98 11.19
C GLY A 138 -12.28 2.25 11.83
N ASN A 139 -11.19 2.79 11.28
CA ASN A 139 -10.51 3.99 11.76
C ASN A 139 -10.55 5.16 10.76
N LYS A 140 -11.39 5.09 9.72
CA LYS A 140 -11.42 6.10 8.64
C LYS A 140 -11.72 7.53 9.12
N ASP A 141 -12.44 7.66 10.24
CA ASP A 141 -12.77 8.95 10.86
C ASP A 141 -11.64 9.48 11.76
N ASN A 142 -10.58 8.70 11.97
CA ASN A 142 -9.38 9.08 12.72
C ASN A 142 -8.21 9.35 11.75
N PRO A 143 -7.93 10.62 11.40
CA PRO A 143 -6.86 10.96 10.46
C PRO A 143 -5.45 10.72 11.00
N ASN A 144 -5.29 10.45 12.30
CA ASN A 144 -3.99 10.18 12.93
C ASN A 144 -3.69 8.70 13.10
N TYR A 145 -4.63 7.80 12.81
CA TYR A 145 -4.47 6.38 13.11
C TYR A 145 -3.19 5.79 12.50
N LEU A 146 -2.96 5.99 11.20
CA LEU A 146 -1.75 5.49 10.53
C LEU A 146 -0.44 6.07 11.05
N ARG A 147 -0.46 7.27 11.65
CA ARG A 147 0.74 7.89 12.24
C ARG A 147 1.10 7.31 13.62
N ASN A 148 0.10 6.76 14.32
CA ASN A 148 0.23 6.28 15.70
C ASN A 148 0.39 4.76 15.79
N LYS A 149 0.33 4.06 14.66
CA LYS A 149 0.65 2.64 14.56
C LYS A 149 2.17 2.47 14.50
#